data_AF-A0A843FBV0-F1
#
_entry.id   AF-A0A843FBV0-F1
#
_cell.length_a   1.000
_cell.length_b   1.000
_cell.length_c   1.000
_cell.angle_alpha   90.00
_cell.angle_beta   90.00
_cell.angle_gamma   90.00
#
_symmetry.space_group_name_H-M   'P 1'
#
loop_
_entity.id
_entity.type
_entity.pdbx_description
1 polymer ?
#
loop_
_entity_poly.entity_id
_entity_poly.type
_entity_poly.pdbx_seq_one_letter_code
_entity_poly.pdbx_strand_id
1 'polypeptide(L)'
;MRSFNYVPIFPMIWAVYCAFNIITNYRYYMATQEGRVLLFLFAIMMVLCAFLTLYLIRPKFLVKFIQKISPGRHCPHCYGRMEKGSHFCAKCGTIVDDSTECTAMVKCGRCGEKVADTSQEFCPRCGNLLKK
;
A
#
# COMPACT_ATOMS: atom_id res chain seq x y z
N MET A 1 15.13 4.03 6.88
CA MET A 1 14.94 2.67 7.43
C MET A 1 14.01 1.92 6.49
N ARG A 2 14.55 1.01 5.65
CA ARG A 2 13.77 0.19 4.73
C ARG A 2 13.04 -0.87 5.55
N SER A 3 11.71 -0.81 5.57
CA SER A 3 10.89 -1.91 6.06
C SER A 3 11.17 -3.14 5.20
N PHE A 4 11.92 -4.09 5.74
CA PHE A 4 11.99 -5.45 5.19
C PHE A 4 10.55 -5.98 5.17
N ASN A 5 9.97 -6.03 3.97
CA ASN A 5 8.80 -6.86 3.70
C ASN A 5 9.27 -8.31 3.85
N TYR A 6 9.23 -8.83 5.08
CA TYR A 6 9.39 -10.24 5.35
C TYR A 6 8.14 -10.92 4.81
N VAL A 7 8.16 -11.24 3.52
CA VAL A 7 7.14 -12.07 2.88
C VAL A 7 7.20 -13.42 3.59
N PRO A 8 6.09 -13.93 4.12
CA PRO A 8 6.08 -15.14 4.92
C PRO A 8 6.09 -16.35 3.97
N ILE A 9 7.17 -16.51 3.20
CA ILE A 9 7.35 -17.61 2.23
C ILE A 9 7.44 -18.94 3.00
N PHE A 10 8.12 -18.94 4.13
CA PHE A 10 8.34 -20.14 4.95
C PHE A 10 7.06 -20.77 5.52
N PRO A 11 6.15 -20.03 6.19
CA PRO A 11 4.89 -20.59 6.67
C PRO A 11 3.91 -20.94 5.53
N MET A 12 4.00 -20.28 4.36
CA MET A 12 3.20 -20.66 3.18
C MET A 12 3.62 -22.03 2.65
N ILE A 13 4.92 -22.31 2.55
CA ILE A 13 5.44 -23.62 2.12
C ILE A 13 5.05 -24.70 3.13
N TRP A 14 5.18 -24.42 4.43
CA TRP A 14 4.79 -25.36 5.48
C TRP A 14 3.28 -25.67 5.47
N ALA A 15 2.43 -24.66 5.29
CA ALA A 15 0.98 -24.84 5.20
C ALA A 15 0.57 -25.69 3.99
N VAL A 16 1.21 -25.49 2.83
CA VAL A 16 0.97 -26.29 1.62
C VAL A 16 1.41 -27.73 1.82
N TYR A 17 2.57 -27.96 2.46
CA TYR A 17 3.04 -29.30 2.77
C TYR A 17 2.10 -30.04 3.73
N CYS A 18 1.66 -29.38 4.81
CA CYS A 18 0.70 -29.93 5.75
C CYS A 18 -0.64 -30.25 5.07
N ALA A 19 -1.16 -29.35 4.23
CA ALA A 19 -2.40 -29.58 3.50
C ALA A 19 -2.28 -30.78 2.54
N PHE A 20 -1.18 -30.87 1.80
CA PHE A 20 -0.93 -32.00 0.88
C PHE A 20 -0.87 -33.33 1.64
N ASN A 21 -0.15 -33.38 2.77
CA ASN A 21 -0.01 -34.59 3.59
C ASN A 21 -1.34 -35.02 4.24
N ILE A 22 -2.15 -34.06 4.69
CA ILE A 22 -3.50 -34.30 5.22
C ILE A 22 -4.42 -34.86 4.12
N ILE A 23 -4.34 -34.33 2.89
CA ILE A 23 -5.18 -34.78 1.77
C ILE A 23 -4.81 -36.20 1.34
N THR A 24 -3.51 -36.49 1.18
CA THR A 24 -3.06 -37.82 0.73
C THR A 24 -3.33 -38.90 1.78
N ASN A 25 -3.27 -38.57 3.06
CA ASN A 25 -3.47 -39.51 4.16
C ASN A 25 -4.81 -39.34 4.89
N TYR A 26 -5.80 -38.67 4.29
CA TYR A 26 -7.08 -38.33 4.95
C TYR A 26 -7.81 -39.56 5.52
N ARG A 27 -7.77 -40.69 4.80
CA ARG A 27 -8.42 -41.94 5.24
C ARG A 27 -7.80 -42.49 6.52
N TYR A 28 -6.49 -42.33 6.69
CA TYR A 28 -5.78 -42.75 7.90
C TYR A 28 -6.14 -41.85 9.09
N TYR A 29 -6.18 -40.53 8.87
CA TYR A 29 -6.56 -39.58 9.92
C TYR A 29 -8.02 -39.72 10.37
N MET A 30 -8.93 -40.14 9.49
CA MET A 30 -10.34 -40.37 9.85
C MET A 30 -10.59 -41.72 10.54
N ALA A 31 -9.70 -42.70 10.36
CA ALA A 31 -9.85 -44.04 10.91
C ALA A 31 -9.54 -44.14 12.42
N THR A 32 -8.70 -43.25 12.94
CA THR A 32 -8.26 -43.25 14.34
C THR A 32 -8.89 -42.08 15.12
N GLN A 33 -9.19 -42.24 16.41
CA GLN A 33 -9.69 -41.13 17.22
C GLN A 33 -8.65 -40.00 17.33
N GLU A 34 -7.38 -40.35 17.50
CA GLU A 34 -6.26 -39.39 17.57
C GLU A 34 -6.11 -38.57 16.28
N GLY A 35 -6.28 -39.21 15.12
CA GLY A 35 -6.20 -38.54 13.83
C GLY A 35 -7.30 -37.49 13.63
N ARG A 36 -8.50 -37.73 14.16
CA ARG A 36 -9.60 -36.75 14.11
C ARG A 36 -9.29 -35.53 14.98
N VAL A 37 -8.75 -35.73 16.18
CA VAL A 37 -8.32 -34.63 17.07
C VAL A 37 -7.26 -33.77 16.39
N LEU A 38 -6.29 -34.39 15.72
CA LEU A 38 -5.25 -33.69 14.97
C LEU A 38 -5.83 -32.78 13.87
N LEU A 39 -6.84 -33.26 13.13
CA LEU A 39 -7.52 -32.48 12.09
C LEU A 39 -8.26 -31.27 12.67
N PHE A 40 -8.97 -31.46 13.79
CA PHE A 40 -9.67 -30.36 14.47
C PHE A 40 -8.69 -29.28 14.97
N LEU A 41 -7.57 -29.68 15.58
CA LEU A 41 -6.54 -28.75 16.03
C LEU A 41 -5.93 -27.95 14.88
N PHE A 42 -5.65 -28.60 13.75
CA PHE A 42 -5.12 -27.92 12.56
C PHE A 42 -6.13 -26.90 11.99
N ALA A 43 -7.41 -27.26 11.93
CA ALA A 43 -8.47 -26.35 11.51
C ALA A 43 -8.58 -25.12 12.43
N ILE A 44 -8.51 -25.32 13.76
CA ILE A 44 -8.51 -24.22 14.74
C ILE A 44 -7.30 -23.31 14.54
N MET A 45 -6.11 -23.88 14.33
CA MET A 45 -4.89 -23.10 14.06
C MET A 45 -5.00 -22.25 12.79
N MET A 46 -5.54 -22.80 11.71
CA MET A 46 -5.77 -22.06 10.46
C MET A 46 -6.76 -20.90 10.66
N VAL A 47 -7.84 -21.13 11.41
CA VAL A 47 -8.84 -20.10 11.73
C VAL A 47 -8.24 -19.00 12.59
N LEU A 48 -7.48 -19.34 13.64
CA LEU A 48 -6.80 -18.37 14.50
C LEU A 48 -5.77 -17.54 13.73
N CYS A 49 -4.98 -18.17 12.85
CA CYS A 49 -4.07 -17.47 11.95
C CYS A 49 -4.80 -16.51 11.00
N ALA A 50 -5.94 -16.93 10.43
CA ALA A 50 -6.77 -16.06 9.59
C ALA A 50 -7.31 -14.86 10.38
N PHE A 51 -7.81 -15.07 11.60
CA PHE A 51 -8.25 -13.97 12.47
C PHE A 51 -7.10 -13.04 12.87
N LEU A 52 -5.93 -13.58 13.22
CA LEU A 52 -4.76 -12.80 13.57
C LEU A 52 -4.29 -11.95 12.38
N THR A 53 -4.21 -12.53 11.19
CA THR A 53 -3.84 -11.79 9.98
C THR A 53 -4.87 -10.71 9.65
N LEU A 54 -6.17 -11.00 9.71
CA LEU A 54 -7.21 -9.99 9.53
C LEU A 54 -7.13 -8.86 10.57
N TYR A 55 -6.87 -9.21 11.83
CA TYR A 55 -6.67 -8.26 12.92
C TYR A 55 -5.46 -7.34 12.67
N LEU A 56 -4.33 -7.90 12.22
CA LEU A 56 -3.12 -7.16 11.86
C LEU A 56 -3.28 -6.34 10.57
N ILE A 57 -4.17 -6.74 9.65
CA ILE A 57 -4.44 -6.03 8.38
C ILE A 57 -5.46 -4.89 8.55
N ARG A 58 -6.45 -5.02 9.46
CA ARG A 58 -7.46 -4.00 9.72
C ARG A 58 -6.95 -2.57 9.93
N PRO A 59 -5.82 -2.30 10.64
CA PRO A 59 -5.32 -0.92 10.77
C PRO A 59 -4.85 -0.32 9.44
N LYS A 60 -4.34 -1.12 8.50
CA LYS A 60 -3.83 -0.61 7.21
C LYS A 60 -4.93 -0.38 6.18
N PHE A 61 -6.00 -1.19 6.21
CA PHE A 61 -7.06 -1.12 5.19
C PHE A 61 -8.03 0.05 5.42
N LEU A 62 -8.38 0.33 6.68
CA LEU A 62 -9.24 1.47 7.04
C LEU A 62 -8.61 2.82 6.66
N VAL A 63 -7.30 2.98 6.84
CA VAL A 63 -6.59 4.21 6.47
C VAL A 63 -6.66 4.47 4.96
N LYS A 64 -6.49 3.44 4.13
CA LYS A 64 -6.61 3.59 2.66
C LYS A 64 -8.02 3.98 2.23
N PHE A 65 -9.05 3.44 2.89
CA PHE A 65 -10.44 3.77 2.57
C PHE A 65 -10.83 5.19 3.01
N ILE A 66 -10.37 5.62 4.19
CA ILE A 66 -10.61 6.97 4.71
C ILE A 66 -9.93 8.03 3.83
N GLN A 67 -8.73 7.75 3.30
CA GLN A 67 -8.05 8.65 2.36
C GLN A 67 -8.83 8.90 1.07
N LYS A 68 -9.68 7.94 0.64
CA LYS A 68 -10.47 8.06 -0.60
C LYS A 68 -11.77 8.86 -0.40
N ILE A 69 -12.25 9.01 0.84
CA ILE A 69 -13.55 9.60 1.18
C ILE A 69 -13.41 11.01 1.76
N SER A 70 -12.28 11.33 2.36
CA SER A 70 -12.00 12.65 2.91
C SER A 70 -11.44 13.57 1.82
N PRO A 71 -12.10 14.69 1.48
CA PRO A 71 -11.50 15.69 0.61
C PRO A 71 -10.35 16.45 1.33
N GLY A 72 -10.00 16.12 2.58
CA GLY A 72 -8.76 16.54 3.24
C GLY A 72 -7.66 15.49 3.04
N ARG A 73 -6.55 15.92 2.44
CA ARG A 73 -5.38 15.06 2.22
C ARG A 73 -4.77 14.61 3.54
N HIS A 74 -4.26 13.39 3.59
CA HIS A 74 -3.43 12.92 4.70
C HIS A 74 -2.09 12.51 4.12
N CYS A 75 -1.00 12.96 4.73
CA CYS A 75 0.33 12.68 4.21
C CYS A 75 0.64 11.17 4.26
N PRO A 76 1.24 10.58 3.21
CA PRO A 76 1.57 9.15 3.14
C PRO A 76 2.67 8.72 4.11
N HIS A 77 3.44 9.68 4.66
CA HIS A 77 4.58 9.41 5.53
C HIS A 77 4.27 9.68 7.01
N CYS A 78 3.64 10.83 7.30
CA CYS A 78 3.35 11.30 8.67
C CYS A 78 1.93 10.96 9.15
N TYR A 79 1.02 10.58 8.23
CA TYR A 79 -0.44 10.48 8.44
C TYR A 79 -1.09 11.73 9.06
N GLY A 80 -0.37 12.86 9.05
CA GLY A 80 -0.88 14.16 9.47
C GLY A 80 -1.96 14.64 8.52
N ARG A 81 -2.98 15.30 9.09
CA ARG A 81 -4.02 15.99 8.33
C ARG A 81 -3.39 17.15 7.56
N MET A 82 -3.70 17.23 6.28
CA MET A 82 -3.21 18.24 5.33
C MET A 82 -4.40 19.06 4.85
N GLU A 83 -4.17 20.34 4.60
CA GLU A 83 -5.18 21.21 4.00
C GLU A 83 -5.35 20.91 2.50
N LYS A 84 -6.54 21.22 1.97
CA LYS A 84 -6.82 21.14 0.54
C LYS A 84 -5.90 22.11 -0.20
N GLY A 85 -5.06 21.59 -1.09
CA GLY A 85 -4.11 22.39 -1.88
C GLY A 85 -2.70 22.50 -1.28
N SER A 86 -2.42 21.96 -0.10
CA SER A 86 -1.07 22.04 0.48
C SER A 86 -0.10 21.04 -0.17
N HIS A 87 0.99 21.52 -0.77
CA HIS A 87 2.05 20.68 -1.36
C HIS A 87 3.03 20.10 -0.31
N PHE A 88 2.88 20.41 0.98
CA PHE A 88 3.88 20.11 2.01
C PHE A 88 3.25 19.63 3.34
N CYS A 89 3.73 18.52 3.95
CA CYS A 89 3.26 18.08 5.29
C CYS A 89 3.84 18.98 6.36
N ALA A 90 2.99 19.80 7.00
CA ALA A 90 3.38 20.66 8.13
C ALA A 90 3.94 19.86 9.33
N LYS A 91 3.63 18.56 9.45
CA LYS A 91 4.16 17.70 10.51
C LYS A 91 5.51 17.03 10.21
N CYS A 92 5.86 16.77 8.95
CA CYS A 92 7.07 15.99 8.61
C CYS A 92 7.89 16.54 7.46
N GLY A 93 7.47 17.66 6.85
CA GLY A 93 8.15 18.30 5.74
C GLY A 93 8.09 17.56 4.41
N THR A 94 7.38 16.42 4.31
CA THR A 94 7.30 15.66 3.05
C THR A 94 6.46 16.41 2.03
N ILE A 95 7.03 16.58 0.82
CA ILE A 95 6.37 17.20 -0.33
C ILE A 95 5.39 16.19 -0.93
N VAL A 96 4.13 16.58 -1.10
CA VAL A 96 3.05 15.76 -1.66
C VAL A 96 2.41 16.56 -2.79
N ASP A 97 2.81 16.27 -4.02
CA ASP A 97 2.28 16.92 -5.22
C ASP A 97 0.93 16.33 -5.62
N ASP A 98 -0.04 17.21 -5.83
CA ASP A 98 -1.45 16.90 -6.14
C ASP A 98 -1.83 17.18 -7.59
N SER A 99 -0.87 17.13 -8.51
CA SER A 99 -1.13 17.37 -9.92
C SER A 99 -1.58 16.09 -10.63
N THR A 100 -2.78 15.64 -10.31
CA THR A 100 -3.62 14.92 -11.29
C THR A 100 -4.78 15.80 -11.75
N GLU A 101 -4.45 17.03 -12.13
CA GLU A 101 -5.06 17.64 -13.29
C GLU A 101 -3.93 17.82 -14.30
N CYS A 102 -4.05 17.17 -15.46
CA CYS A 102 -3.09 17.25 -16.55
C CYS A 102 -3.14 18.66 -17.16
N THR A 103 -2.59 19.67 -16.49
CA THR A 103 -2.09 20.83 -17.21
C THR A 103 -0.84 20.36 -17.96
N ALA A 104 -0.88 20.50 -19.29
CA ALA A 104 0.23 20.12 -20.15
C ALA A 104 1.50 20.84 -19.70
N MET A 105 2.41 20.13 -19.03
CA MET A 105 3.68 20.69 -18.58
C MET A 105 4.56 20.99 -19.80
N VAL A 106 4.85 22.26 -20.03
CA VAL A 106 5.75 22.69 -21.10
C VAL A 106 7.17 22.77 -20.52
N LYS A 107 8.11 22.09 -21.16
CA LYS A 107 9.53 22.15 -20.78
C LYS A 107 10.20 23.34 -21.46
N CYS A 108 10.85 24.20 -20.69
CA CYS A 108 11.63 25.29 -21.27
C CYS A 108 12.83 24.75 -22.06
N GLY A 109 12.94 25.10 -23.34
CA GLY A 109 14.05 24.67 -24.21
C GLY A 109 15.44 25.19 -23.81
N ARG A 110 15.51 26.22 -22.95
CA ARG A 110 16.79 26.85 -22.55
C ARG A 110 17.27 26.45 -21.17
N CYS A 111 16.40 26.46 -20.15
CA CYS A 111 16.79 26.09 -18.77
C CYS A 111 16.33 24.69 -18.35
N GLY A 112 15.49 24.03 -19.16
CA GLY A 112 14.98 22.69 -18.87
C GLY A 112 13.90 22.63 -17.78
N GLU A 113 13.49 23.76 -17.23
CA GLU A 113 12.45 23.86 -16.19
C GLU A 113 11.09 23.38 -16.71
N LYS A 114 10.33 22.68 -15.86
CA LYS A 114 8.98 22.22 -16.19
C LYS A 114 7.98 23.26 -15.71
N VAL A 115 7.30 23.93 -16.64
CA VAL A 115 6.30 24.96 -16.33
C VAL A 115 4.91 24.33 -16.41
N ALA A 116 4.12 24.50 -15.36
CA ALA A 116 2.83 23.82 -15.18
C ALA A 116 1.66 24.47 -15.93
N ASP A 117 1.85 25.63 -16.56
CA ASP A 117 0.77 26.40 -17.17
C ASP A 117 1.11 26.76 -18.63
N THR A 118 0.17 26.49 -19.54
CA THR A 118 0.26 26.82 -20.97
C THR A 118 -0.21 28.25 -21.28
N SER A 119 -0.69 28.98 -20.27
CA SER A 119 -1.10 30.39 -20.37
C SER A 119 0.05 31.39 -20.22
N GLN A 120 1.25 30.96 -19.79
CA GLN A 120 2.39 31.86 -19.60
C GLN A 120 3.29 31.86 -20.85
N GLU A 121 3.55 33.03 -21.42
CA GLU A 121 4.42 33.17 -22.59
C GLU A 121 5.92 33.10 -22.23
N PHE A 122 6.26 33.38 -20.96
CA PHE A 122 7.63 33.46 -20.48
C PHE A 122 7.92 32.46 -19.37
N CYS A 123 9.13 31.91 -19.37
CA CYS A 123 9.61 31.03 -18.30
C CYS A 123 9.93 31.85 -17.03
N PRO A 124 9.32 31.55 -15.87
CA PRO A 124 9.55 32.30 -14.62
C PRO A 124 10.98 32.17 -14.08
N ARG A 125 11.73 31.17 -14.53
CA ARG A 125 13.11 30.92 -14.06
C ARG A 125 14.18 31.62 -14.89
N CYS A 126 13.96 31.79 -16.20
CA CYS A 126 15.00 32.30 -17.10
C CYS A 126 14.53 33.42 -18.04
N GLY A 127 13.27 33.84 -17.95
CA GLY A 127 12.68 34.92 -18.75
C GLY A 127 12.54 34.62 -20.25
N ASN A 128 12.89 33.41 -20.70
CA ASN A 128 12.79 33.07 -22.12
C ASN A 128 11.37 32.65 -22.51
N LEU A 129 11.02 32.93 -23.76
CA LEU A 129 9.74 32.55 -24.34
C LEU A 129 9.56 31.01 -24.33
N LEU A 130 8.40 30.56 -23.87
CA LEU A 130 7.97 29.17 -24.00
C LEU A 130 7.42 28.99 -25.41
N LYS A 131 8.13 28.23 -26.25
CA LYS A 131 7.58 27.82 -27.55
C LYS A 131 6.42 26.86 -27.29
N LYS A 132 5.20 27.27 -27.66
CA LYS A 132 4.05 26.38 -27.79
C LYS A 132 4.28 25.37 -28.91
#